data_AF-A0A5N5FQM6-F1
#
_entry.id   AF-A0A5N5FQM6-F1
#
_cell.length_a   1.000
_cell.length_b   1.000
_cell.length_c   1.000
_cell.angle_alpha   90.00
_cell.angle_beta   90.00
_cell.angle_gamma   90.00
#
_symmetry.space_group_name_H-M   'P 1'
#
loop_
_entity.id
_entity.type
_entity.pdbx_description
1 polymer ?
#
loop_
_entity_poly.entity_id
_entity_poly.type
_entity_poly.pdbx_seq_one_letter_code
_entity_poly.pdbx_strand_id
1 'polypeptide(L)'
;MAFWIWATIGVLALVRFVQACISKTKNKMLPPGPRGFPIFGSLHLLGKFPTMDLRQLAQKYGDIMYLRLGLQHTVVVSSARAAELFLKTHDLNFASRPPNEGAKHLIFGQKSLSFAEYGSYWTNMRKICMLELLSNQKINSFKSMRREEVALLIKSVQEDANNRRISNLTDKVMSLGIDMTCRMLFGKKYKDEEFGGRGIVSVMKEGLTKKMKAVNNVFDDFYEKIIDEHLQSKDTERTKDFTDAILAYMGSEESDYRIERLNIKAMMSDMLVASADTSSTTVLWALSELMRHPQVMKKVQKEIENVVGLNRMVEESDTEKLEYLDMVVKETMRLHPVDPSAWEDAEKFVPERFEDSNVYVRGHHFQILPFGSGRRRCVGMQLGITVVHFLLAQLVHCFDWELPDNMLPNELDMTEEFGLAVSRAKNLLAIPSYRLQN
;
A
#
# COMPACT_ATOMS: atom_id res chain seq x y z
N MET A 1 -51.41 -34.42 4.08
CA MET A 1 -51.07 -33.64 5.29
C MET A 1 -49.75 -32.88 5.14
N ALA A 2 -48.67 -33.52 4.67
CA ALA A 2 -47.35 -32.88 4.52
C ALA A 2 -47.28 -31.68 3.55
N PHE A 3 -48.00 -31.71 2.41
CA PHE A 3 -48.00 -30.60 1.44
C PHE A 3 -48.50 -29.28 2.04
N TRP A 4 -49.58 -29.33 2.80
CA TRP A 4 -50.14 -28.16 3.47
C TRP A 4 -49.21 -27.60 4.54
N ILE A 5 -48.45 -28.46 5.24
CA ILE A 5 -47.44 -28.03 6.21
C ILE A 5 -46.32 -27.23 5.51
N TRP A 6 -45.76 -27.74 4.41
CA TRP A 6 -44.72 -27.04 3.65
C TRP A 6 -45.22 -25.75 2.98
N ALA A 7 -46.44 -25.75 2.45
CA ALA A 7 -47.06 -24.54 1.90
C ALA A 7 -47.25 -23.46 2.98
N THR A 8 -47.68 -23.85 4.19
CA THR A 8 -47.88 -22.91 5.30
C THR A 8 -46.55 -22.36 5.82
N ILE A 9 -45.51 -23.20 5.91
CA ILE A 9 -44.14 -22.76 6.23
C ILE A 9 -43.62 -21.79 5.17
N GLY A 10 -43.83 -22.09 3.88
CA GLY A 10 -43.44 -21.21 2.78
C GLY A 10 -44.14 -19.86 2.81
N VAL A 11 -45.45 -19.83 3.08
CA VAL A 11 -46.23 -18.59 3.22
C VAL A 11 -45.80 -17.81 4.47
N LEU A 12 -45.57 -18.46 5.61
CA LEU A 12 -45.09 -17.79 6.82
C LEU A 12 -43.67 -17.24 6.63
N ALA A 13 -42.80 -17.95 5.93
CA ALA A 13 -41.47 -17.47 5.55
C ALA A 13 -41.56 -16.28 4.60
N LEU A 14 -42.46 -16.31 3.60
CA LEU A 14 -42.71 -15.21 2.68
C LEU A 14 -43.30 -13.99 3.41
N VAL A 15 -44.26 -14.18 4.32
CA VAL A 15 -44.85 -13.11 5.12
C VAL A 15 -43.82 -12.51 6.07
N ARG A 16 -42.98 -13.32 6.73
CA ARG A 16 -41.86 -12.83 7.55
C ARG A 16 -40.82 -12.10 6.72
N PHE A 17 -40.53 -12.57 5.52
CA PHE A 17 -39.63 -11.92 4.56
C PHE A 17 -40.19 -10.58 4.09
N VAL A 18 -41.48 -10.54 3.73
CA VAL A 18 -42.19 -9.33 3.33
C VAL A 18 -42.32 -8.36 4.51
N GLN A 19 -42.63 -8.83 5.72
CA GLN A 19 -42.64 -8.00 6.93
C GLN A 19 -41.25 -7.50 7.30
N ALA A 20 -40.18 -8.27 7.11
CA ALA A 20 -38.81 -7.79 7.29
C ALA A 20 -38.43 -6.74 6.23
N CYS A 21 -38.96 -6.86 5.01
CA CYS A 21 -38.79 -5.85 3.96
C CYS A 21 -39.64 -4.59 4.21
N ILE A 22 -40.82 -4.72 4.82
CA ILE A 22 -41.78 -3.62 5.07
C ILE A 22 -41.59 -2.97 6.44
N SER A 23 -41.02 -3.68 7.41
CA SER A 23 -40.71 -3.20 8.76
C SER A 23 -39.80 -1.98 8.65
N LYS A 24 -40.43 -0.80 8.63
CA LYS A 24 -39.79 0.50 8.77
C LYS A 24 -38.90 0.46 9.99
N THR A 25 -37.61 0.35 9.74
CA THR A 25 -36.57 0.62 10.71
C THR A 25 -36.90 1.95 11.36
N LYS A 26 -37.04 1.96 12.70
CA LYS A 26 -37.14 3.18 13.51
C LYS A 26 -36.15 4.20 12.97
N ASN A 27 -36.61 5.43 12.69
CA ASN A 27 -35.85 6.56 12.12
C ASN A 27 -34.55 6.84 12.90
N LYS A 28 -33.50 6.05 12.67
CA LYS A 28 -32.14 6.55 12.73
C LYS A 28 -31.92 7.19 11.37
N MET A 29 -31.70 8.50 11.35
CA MET A 29 -31.35 9.22 10.12
C MET A 29 -30.02 8.68 9.62
N LEU A 30 -30.06 7.66 8.78
CA LEU A 30 -28.91 7.17 8.05
C LEU A 30 -28.64 8.10 6.87
N PRO A 31 -27.38 8.21 6.42
CA PRO A 31 -27.07 8.88 5.17
C PRO A 31 -27.90 8.30 3.99
N PRO A 32 -28.13 9.09 2.93
CA PRO A 32 -28.75 8.60 1.70
C PRO A 32 -27.95 7.44 1.08
N GLY A 33 -28.58 6.60 0.27
CA GLY A 33 -27.87 5.53 -0.42
C GLY A 33 -28.76 4.55 -1.18
N PRO A 34 -28.16 3.61 -1.92
CA PRO A 34 -28.90 2.65 -2.73
C PRO A 34 -29.71 1.68 -1.87
N ARG A 35 -30.87 1.25 -2.39
CA ARG A 35 -31.65 0.17 -1.78
C ARG A 35 -31.00 -1.17 -2.15
N GLY A 36 -30.53 -1.89 -1.13
CA GLY A 36 -29.96 -3.23 -1.30
C GLY A 36 -31.00 -4.35 -1.17
N PHE A 37 -30.64 -5.55 -1.64
CA PHE A 37 -31.40 -6.78 -1.37
C PHE A 37 -31.29 -7.19 0.11
N PRO A 38 -32.24 -7.96 0.66
CA PRO A 38 -32.29 -8.26 2.11
C PRO A 38 -31.01 -8.89 2.69
N ILE A 39 -30.40 -9.83 1.98
CA ILE A 39 -29.20 -10.56 2.42
C ILE A 39 -27.92 -9.97 1.82
N PHE A 40 -27.89 -9.77 0.50
CA PHE A 40 -26.69 -9.32 -0.22
C PHE A 40 -26.45 -7.81 -0.12
N GLY A 41 -27.44 -7.05 0.35
CA GLY A 41 -27.38 -5.60 0.32
C GLY A 41 -27.14 -5.09 -1.10
N SER A 42 -26.17 -4.19 -1.24
CA SER A 42 -25.77 -3.54 -2.48
C SER A 42 -24.55 -4.21 -3.15
N LEU A 43 -24.18 -5.44 -2.76
CA LEU A 43 -23.04 -6.14 -3.38
C LEU A 43 -23.19 -6.31 -4.89
N HIS A 44 -24.43 -6.46 -5.38
CA HIS A 44 -24.74 -6.56 -6.81
C HIS A 44 -24.45 -5.28 -7.61
N LEU A 45 -24.21 -4.15 -6.93
CA LEU A 45 -23.82 -2.88 -7.56
C LEU A 45 -22.30 -2.72 -7.67
N LEU A 46 -21.52 -3.66 -7.13
CA LEU A 46 -20.06 -3.63 -7.16
C LEU A 46 -19.56 -4.70 -8.12
N GLY A 47 -18.81 -4.26 -9.13
CA GLY A 47 -18.16 -5.09 -10.13
C GLY A 47 -16.68 -5.32 -9.84
N LYS A 48 -15.89 -5.39 -10.91
CA LYS A 48 -14.44 -5.64 -10.85
C LYS A 48 -13.66 -4.49 -10.19
N PHE A 49 -14.20 -3.26 -10.25
CA PHE A 49 -13.55 -2.05 -9.71
C PHE A 49 -14.48 -1.34 -8.71
N PRO A 50 -14.62 -1.87 -7.48
CA PRO A 50 -15.56 -1.34 -6.49
C PRO A 50 -15.36 0.15 -6.17
N THR A 51 -14.13 0.66 -6.22
CA THR A 51 -13.84 2.09 -5.99
C THR A 51 -14.50 2.99 -7.03
N MET A 52 -14.49 2.60 -8.31
CA MET A 52 -15.16 3.32 -9.38
C MET A 52 -16.69 3.23 -9.26
N ASP A 53 -17.21 2.03 -8.94
CA ASP A 53 -18.65 1.83 -8.73
C ASP A 53 -19.18 2.66 -7.56
N LEU A 54 -18.45 2.67 -6.44
CA LEU A 54 -18.78 3.47 -5.26
C LEU A 54 -18.72 4.98 -5.56
N ARG A 55 -17.78 5.42 -6.39
CA ARG A 55 -17.71 6.81 -6.83
C ARG A 55 -18.92 7.21 -7.68
N GLN A 56 -19.34 6.37 -8.62
CA GLN A 56 -20.56 6.62 -9.43
C GLN A 56 -21.80 6.68 -8.55
N LEU A 57 -21.90 5.80 -7.54
CA LEU A 57 -22.97 5.85 -6.55
C LEU A 57 -22.90 7.14 -5.71
N ALA A 58 -21.73 7.59 -5.30
CA ALA A 58 -21.56 8.82 -4.53
C ALA A 58 -22.00 10.06 -5.32
N GLN A 59 -21.79 10.11 -6.64
CA GLN A 59 -22.32 11.19 -7.49
C GLN A 59 -23.85 11.28 -7.45
N LYS A 60 -24.54 10.15 -7.22
CA LYS A 60 -26.01 10.07 -7.14
C LYS A 60 -26.56 10.29 -5.74
N TYR A 61 -25.88 9.76 -4.72
CA TYR A 61 -26.38 9.74 -3.34
C TYR A 61 -25.73 10.78 -2.43
N GLY A 62 -24.62 11.40 -2.85
CA GLY A 62 -23.89 12.44 -2.13
C GLY A 62 -22.60 11.97 -1.47
N ASP A 63 -21.81 12.93 -1.00
CA ASP A 63 -20.46 12.75 -0.42
C ASP A 63 -20.37 11.76 0.75
N ILE A 64 -21.47 11.60 1.50
CA ILE A 64 -21.60 10.65 2.59
C ILE A 64 -22.82 9.79 2.28
N MET A 65 -22.58 8.53 1.91
CA MET A 65 -23.64 7.60 1.57
C MET A 65 -23.60 6.34 2.41
N TYR A 66 -24.75 5.71 2.59
CA TYR A 66 -24.91 4.46 3.34
C TYR A 66 -25.33 3.33 2.42
N LEU A 67 -24.69 2.17 2.58
CA LEU A 67 -25.10 0.93 1.93
C LEU A 67 -24.80 -0.29 2.80
N ARG A 68 -25.38 -1.43 2.43
CA ARG A 68 -25.05 -2.72 3.05
C ARG A 68 -24.19 -3.53 2.09
N LEU A 69 -23.06 -4.06 2.57
CA LEU A 69 -22.25 -5.03 1.84
C LEU A 69 -22.51 -6.40 2.47
N GLY A 70 -23.44 -7.15 1.89
CA GLY A 70 -24.02 -8.31 2.55
C GLY A 70 -24.76 -7.88 3.82
N LEU A 71 -24.34 -8.45 4.96
CA LEU A 71 -24.90 -8.08 6.27
C LEU A 71 -24.21 -6.86 6.91
N GLN A 72 -23.08 -6.42 6.37
CA GLN A 72 -22.27 -5.35 6.95
C GLN A 72 -22.82 -3.96 6.60
N HIS A 73 -23.11 -3.15 7.62
CA HIS A 73 -23.45 -1.75 7.46
C HIS A 73 -22.19 -0.95 7.10
N THR A 74 -22.25 -0.19 6.01
CA THR A 74 -21.11 0.54 5.46
C THR A 74 -21.50 1.97 5.15
N VAL A 75 -20.67 2.92 5.59
CA VAL A 75 -20.74 4.33 5.19
C VAL A 75 -19.57 4.60 4.26
N VAL A 76 -19.83 5.19 3.11
CA VAL A 76 -18.82 5.56 2.13
C VAL A 76 -18.71 7.07 2.08
N VAL A 77 -17.47 7.55 2.13
CA VAL A 77 -17.09 8.96 2.19
C VAL A 77 -16.29 9.28 0.93
N SER A 78 -16.75 10.25 0.13
CA SER A 78 -16.26 10.48 -1.24
C SER A 78 -15.98 11.94 -1.56
N SER A 79 -15.74 12.79 -0.55
CA SER A 79 -15.27 14.16 -0.78
C SER A 79 -14.25 14.58 0.27
N ALA A 80 -13.38 15.54 -0.08
CA ALA A 80 -12.36 16.08 0.81
C ALA A 80 -12.96 16.61 2.13
N ARG A 81 -14.04 17.37 2.04
CA ARG A 81 -14.75 17.92 3.20
C ARG A 81 -15.29 16.82 4.12
N ALA A 82 -15.90 15.79 3.54
CA ALA A 82 -16.42 14.67 4.32
C ALA A 82 -15.29 13.83 4.92
N ALA A 83 -14.20 13.62 4.20
CA ALA A 83 -13.00 12.94 4.71
C ALA A 83 -12.39 13.71 5.91
N GLU A 84 -12.37 15.05 5.87
CA GLU A 84 -11.92 15.87 7.01
C GLU A 84 -12.77 15.65 8.25
N LEU A 85 -14.09 15.60 8.10
CA LEU A 85 -15.01 15.33 9.22
C LEU A 85 -14.70 13.97 9.88
N PHE A 86 -14.46 12.92 9.09
CA PHE A 86 -14.27 11.57 9.60
C PHE A 86 -12.85 11.29 10.11
N LEU A 87 -11.82 11.86 9.47
CA LEU A 87 -10.42 11.53 9.74
C LEU A 87 -9.71 12.58 10.60
N LYS A 88 -10.31 13.74 10.83
CA LYS A 88 -9.74 14.80 11.69
C LYS A 88 -10.72 15.26 12.75
N THR A 89 -11.90 15.75 12.38
CA THR A 89 -12.84 16.37 13.33
C THR A 89 -13.43 15.35 14.31
N HIS A 90 -13.83 14.18 13.80
CA HIS A 90 -14.42 13.10 14.58
C HIS A 90 -13.57 11.83 14.55
N ASP A 91 -12.24 12.00 14.42
CA ASP A 91 -11.31 10.90 14.13
C ASP A 91 -11.39 9.74 15.14
N LEU A 92 -11.59 10.04 16.41
CA LEU A 92 -11.69 9.06 17.49
C LEU A 92 -12.87 8.11 17.28
N ASN A 93 -14.00 8.61 16.77
CA ASN A 93 -15.20 7.79 16.50
C ASN A 93 -14.96 6.78 15.37
N PHE A 94 -14.02 7.06 14.47
CA PHE A 94 -13.73 6.26 13.28
C PHE A 94 -12.33 5.62 13.32
N ALA A 95 -11.66 5.67 14.47
CA ALA A 95 -10.30 5.17 14.61
C ALA A 95 -10.23 3.64 14.72
N SER A 96 -11.32 2.95 15.08
CA SER A 96 -11.32 1.49 15.23
C SER A 96 -11.47 0.76 13.90
N ARG A 97 -11.09 -0.53 13.87
CA ARG A 97 -11.15 -1.40 12.70
C ARG A 97 -12.20 -2.49 12.92
N PRO A 98 -13.05 -2.79 11.93
CA PRO A 98 -14.03 -3.86 12.07
C PRO A 98 -13.34 -5.24 12.10
N PRO A 99 -13.98 -6.27 12.70
CA PRO A 99 -13.51 -7.64 12.60
C PRO A 99 -13.31 -8.06 11.13
N ASN A 100 -12.17 -8.68 10.83
CA ASN A 100 -11.83 -9.13 9.49
C ASN A 100 -11.25 -10.55 9.51
N GLU A 101 -11.97 -11.52 8.95
CA GLU A 101 -11.55 -12.93 8.94
C GLU A 101 -10.24 -13.17 8.18
N GLY A 102 -9.98 -12.37 7.13
CA GLY A 102 -8.70 -12.42 6.42
C GLY A 102 -7.54 -11.97 7.33
N ALA A 103 -7.67 -10.83 7.99
CA ALA A 103 -6.67 -10.32 8.93
C ALA A 103 -6.50 -11.23 10.16
N LYS A 104 -7.57 -11.90 10.60
CA LYS A 104 -7.51 -12.87 11.70
C LYS A 104 -6.55 -14.03 11.39
N HIS A 105 -6.54 -14.49 10.14
CA HIS A 105 -5.65 -15.57 9.70
C HIS A 105 -4.29 -15.07 9.21
N LEU A 106 -4.23 -14.02 8.39
CA LEU A 106 -2.96 -13.55 7.81
C LEU A 106 -2.13 -12.71 8.78
N ILE A 107 -2.78 -12.12 9.78
CA ILE A 107 -2.16 -11.15 10.69
C ILE A 107 -2.46 -11.50 12.15
N PHE A 108 -2.30 -12.79 12.45
CA PHE A 108 -2.16 -13.33 13.81
C PHE A 108 -3.23 -12.83 14.79
N GLY A 109 -4.49 -13.04 14.43
CA GLY A 109 -5.63 -12.69 15.28
C GLY A 109 -5.96 -11.20 15.29
N GLN A 110 -5.66 -10.47 14.21
CA GLN A 110 -5.93 -9.04 14.08
C GLN A 110 -5.16 -8.19 15.13
N LYS A 111 -3.98 -8.65 15.55
CA LYS A 111 -3.13 -8.00 16.54
C LYS A 111 -2.05 -7.09 15.92
N SER A 112 -2.29 -6.54 14.72
CA SER A 112 -1.34 -5.63 14.04
C SER A 112 -1.74 -4.16 14.11
N LEU A 113 -0.91 -3.27 13.53
CA LEU A 113 -1.21 -1.83 13.50
C LEU A 113 -2.32 -1.49 12.51
N SER A 114 -2.34 -2.14 11.35
CA SER A 114 -3.28 -1.83 10.28
C SER A 114 -4.71 -2.27 10.60
N PHE A 115 -4.86 -3.42 11.28
CA PHE A 115 -6.16 -4.07 11.49
C PHE A 115 -6.61 -4.14 12.95
N ALA A 116 -5.76 -3.94 13.97
CA ALA A 116 -6.23 -4.00 15.35
C ALA A 116 -7.27 -2.92 15.66
N GLU A 117 -8.20 -3.26 16.55
CA GLU A 117 -9.15 -2.32 17.12
C GLU A 117 -8.42 -1.16 17.84
N TYR A 118 -9.05 0.01 17.85
CA TYR A 118 -8.47 1.16 18.53
C TYR A 118 -8.61 0.99 20.05
N GLY A 119 -7.51 1.20 20.78
CA GLY A 119 -7.46 1.08 22.23
C GLY A 119 -6.05 1.31 22.76
N SER A 120 -5.84 1.01 24.04
CA SER A 120 -4.52 1.11 24.70
C SER A 120 -3.48 0.25 23.99
N TYR A 121 -3.82 -1.00 23.66
CA TYR A 121 -2.97 -1.91 22.90
C TYR A 121 -2.45 -1.27 21.61
N TRP A 122 -3.37 -0.86 20.71
CA TRP A 122 -3.00 -0.29 19.43
C TRP A 122 -2.19 1.02 19.60
N THR A 123 -2.53 1.84 20.59
CA THR A 123 -1.81 3.10 20.86
C THR A 123 -0.36 2.83 21.26
N ASN A 124 -0.14 1.83 22.14
CA ASN A 124 1.19 1.42 22.57
C ASN A 124 2.00 0.81 21.42
N MET A 125 1.41 -0.12 20.66
CA MET A 125 2.07 -0.72 19.50
C MET A 125 2.43 0.33 18.45
N ARG A 126 1.53 1.29 18.19
CA ARG A 126 1.80 2.39 17.27
C ARG A 126 2.95 3.26 17.76
N LYS A 127 3.00 3.57 19.06
CA LYS A 127 4.09 4.34 19.67
C LYS A 127 5.43 3.63 19.48
N ILE A 128 5.52 2.34 19.83
CA ILE A 128 6.73 1.53 19.62
C ILE A 128 7.14 1.55 18.15
N CYS A 129 6.19 1.31 17.24
CA CYS A 129 6.49 1.32 15.81
C CYS A 129 7.05 2.65 15.32
N MET A 130 6.44 3.78 15.71
CA MET A 130 6.89 5.10 15.27
C MET A 130 8.23 5.51 15.88
N LEU A 131 8.53 5.11 17.12
CA LEU A 131 9.75 5.53 17.82
C LEU A 131 10.94 4.61 17.53
N GLU A 132 10.71 3.30 17.51
CA GLU A 132 11.78 2.30 17.52
C GLU A 132 12.07 1.73 16.13
N LEU A 133 11.07 1.72 15.26
CA LEU A 133 11.14 1.04 13.96
C LEU A 133 11.16 2.06 12.81
N LEU A 134 10.27 3.05 12.87
CA LEU A 134 10.05 4.01 11.78
C LEU A 134 10.40 5.45 12.17
N SER A 135 11.24 5.64 13.18
CA SER A 135 11.83 6.96 13.46
C SER A 135 12.85 7.33 12.39
N ASN A 136 13.09 8.63 12.21
CA ASN A 136 14.11 9.11 11.26
C ASN A 136 15.49 8.52 11.55
N GLN A 137 15.85 8.38 12.83
CA GLN A 137 17.12 7.77 13.22
C GLN A 137 17.21 6.31 12.77
N LYS A 138 16.17 5.51 13.04
CA LYS A 138 16.14 4.10 12.63
C LYS A 138 16.06 3.94 11.11
N ILE A 139 15.27 4.75 10.41
CA ILE A 139 15.24 4.76 8.94
C ILE A 139 16.63 5.08 8.38
N ASN A 140 17.32 6.08 8.95
CA ASN A 140 18.66 6.47 8.49
C ASN A 140 19.74 5.44 8.80
N SER A 141 19.59 4.60 9.83
CA SER A 141 20.54 3.49 10.05
C SER A 141 20.53 2.47 8.91
N PHE A 142 19.46 2.39 8.11
CA PHE A 142 19.39 1.55 6.92
C PHE A 142 19.76 2.28 5.62
N LYS A 143 20.26 3.52 5.66
CA LYS A 143 20.64 4.27 4.44
C LYS A 143 21.68 3.54 3.60
N SER A 144 22.73 3.00 4.24
CA SER A 144 23.76 2.23 3.51
C SER A 144 23.19 0.98 2.87
N MET A 145 22.27 0.30 3.57
CA MET A 145 21.59 -0.89 3.05
C MET A 145 20.76 -0.55 1.82
N ARG A 146 19.94 0.52 1.88
CA ARG A 146 19.14 0.95 0.73
C ARG A 146 20.01 1.34 -0.46
N ARG A 147 21.13 2.04 -0.23
CA ARG A 147 22.10 2.39 -1.28
C ARG A 147 22.67 1.15 -1.97
N GLU A 148 23.05 0.13 -1.20
CA GLU A 148 23.55 -1.14 -1.72
C GLU A 148 22.48 -1.85 -2.58
N GLU A 149 21.26 -1.97 -2.06
CA GLU A 149 20.15 -2.63 -2.77
C GLU A 149 19.80 -1.92 -4.08
N VAL A 150 19.73 -0.58 -4.06
CA VAL A 150 19.49 0.18 -5.30
C VAL A 150 20.65 0.02 -6.28
N ALA A 151 21.90 0.00 -5.83
CA ALA A 151 23.04 -0.22 -6.70
C ALA A 151 22.98 -1.61 -7.40
N LEU A 152 22.54 -2.65 -6.67
CA LEU A 152 22.31 -3.98 -7.25
C LEU A 152 21.21 -3.97 -8.32
N LEU A 153 20.10 -3.26 -8.07
CA LEU A 153 19.06 -3.06 -9.08
C LEU A 153 19.60 -2.36 -10.32
N ILE A 154 20.28 -1.22 -10.15
CA ILE A 154 20.83 -0.44 -11.27
C ILE A 154 21.81 -1.29 -12.07
N LYS A 155 22.69 -2.06 -11.42
CA LYS A 155 23.57 -3.01 -12.09
C LYS A 155 22.79 -4.05 -12.90
N SER A 156 21.73 -4.62 -12.33
CA SER A 156 20.89 -5.60 -13.03
C SER A 156 20.18 -5.01 -14.25
N VAL A 157 19.75 -3.75 -14.21
CA VAL A 157 19.17 -3.05 -15.37
C VAL A 157 20.26 -2.67 -16.39
N GLN A 158 21.45 -2.30 -15.92
CA GLN A 158 22.61 -2.00 -16.77
C GLN A 158 23.08 -3.24 -17.55
N GLU A 159 23.02 -4.42 -16.95
CA GLU A 159 23.29 -5.69 -17.65
C GLU A 159 22.29 -5.91 -18.80
N ASP A 160 21.02 -5.56 -18.62
CA ASP A 160 20.04 -5.62 -19.71
C ASP A 160 20.30 -4.55 -20.78
N ALA A 161 20.71 -3.34 -20.37
CA ALA A 161 21.07 -2.26 -21.30
C ALA A 161 22.26 -2.65 -22.19
N ASN A 162 23.32 -3.19 -21.59
CA ASN A 162 24.53 -3.62 -22.30
C ASN A 162 24.24 -4.71 -23.33
N ASN A 163 23.23 -5.55 -23.07
CA ASN A 163 22.80 -6.63 -23.95
C ASN A 163 21.60 -6.25 -24.83
N ARG A 164 21.13 -4.99 -24.78
CA ARG A 164 19.92 -4.50 -25.46
C ARG A 164 18.69 -5.40 -25.25
N ARG A 165 18.52 -5.89 -24.03
CA ARG A 165 17.39 -6.76 -23.65
C ARG A 165 16.22 -5.93 -23.13
N ILE A 166 15.02 -6.46 -23.35
CA ILE A 166 13.82 -5.99 -22.67
C ILE A 166 13.96 -6.31 -21.17
N SER A 167 13.93 -5.28 -20.35
CA SER A 167 13.97 -5.38 -18.89
C SER A 167 12.53 -5.43 -18.35
N ASN A 168 12.24 -6.44 -17.53
CA ASN A 168 11.01 -6.47 -16.75
C ASN A 168 11.20 -5.66 -15.46
N LEU A 169 10.74 -4.41 -15.50
CA LEU A 169 10.91 -3.47 -14.40
C LEU A 169 9.98 -3.78 -13.23
N THR A 170 8.80 -4.35 -13.50
CA THR A 170 7.90 -4.80 -12.44
C THR A 170 8.58 -5.82 -11.55
N ASP A 171 9.14 -6.89 -12.11
CA ASP A 171 9.77 -7.94 -11.31
C ASP A 171 10.98 -7.40 -10.55
N LYS A 172 11.84 -6.62 -11.21
CA LYS A 172 13.06 -6.07 -10.59
C LYS A 172 12.76 -5.07 -9.47
N VAL A 173 11.80 -4.15 -9.65
CA VAL A 173 11.41 -3.15 -8.63
C VAL A 173 10.67 -3.82 -7.46
N MET A 174 9.78 -4.77 -7.74
CA MET A 174 9.11 -5.53 -6.67
C MET A 174 10.11 -6.36 -5.87
N SER A 175 11.04 -7.05 -6.53
CA SER A 175 12.11 -7.81 -5.86
C SER A 175 12.97 -6.92 -4.96
N LEU A 176 13.31 -5.72 -5.42
CA LEU A 176 14.04 -4.74 -4.61
C LEU A 176 13.28 -4.36 -3.34
N GLY A 177 11.98 -4.06 -3.46
CA GLY A 177 11.13 -3.70 -2.33
C GLY A 177 11.06 -4.80 -1.27
N ILE A 178 10.94 -6.06 -1.69
CA ILE A 178 10.99 -7.23 -0.82
C ILE A 178 12.35 -7.34 -0.12
N ASP A 179 13.44 -7.26 -0.88
CA ASP A 179 14.80 -7.43 -0.34
C ASP A 179 15.13 -6.37 0.71
N MET A 180 14.81 -5.10 0.43
CA MET A 180 14.96 -4.01 1.42
C MET A 180 14.14 -4.29 2.67
N THR A 181 12.89 -4.72 2.49
CA THR A 181 11.97 -5.01 3.59
C THR A 181 12.48 -6.16 4.45
N CYS A 182 12.91 -7.27 3.85
CA CYS A 182 13.47 -8.41 4.54
C CYS A 182 14.75 -8.05 5.30
N ARG A 183 15.66 -7.26 4.71
CA ARG A 183 16.86 -6.79 5.41
C ARG A 183 16.54 -5.86 6.57
N MET A 184 15.55 -4.99 6.44
CA MET A 184 15.11 -4.09 7.52
C MET A 184 14.40 -4.84 8.65
N LEU A 185 13.59 -5.85 8.31
CA LEU A 185 12.81 -6.60 9.27
C LEU A 185 13.61 -7.70 9.97
N PHE A 186 14.37 -8.47 9.21
CA PHE A 186 14.94 -9.76 9.63
C PHE A 186 16.47 -9.79 9.55
N GLY A 187 17.10 -8.69 9.12
CA GLY A 187 18.55 -8.57 8.99
C GLY A 187 19.15 -9.27 7.75
N LYS A 188 18.36 -10.02 6.96
CA LYS A 188 18.84 -10.74 5.78
C LYS A 188 17.77 -10.88 4.69
N LYS A 189 18.21 -11.24 3.48
CA LYS A 189 17.35 -11.59 2.35
C LYS A 189 16.89 -13.04 2.45
N TYR A 190 15.76 -13.34 1.82
CA TYR A 190 15.20 -14.69 1.73
C TYR A 190 14.92 -15.02 0.28
N LYS A 191 15.24 -16.26 -0.12
CA LYS A 191 15.04 -16.74 -1.48
C LYS A 191 13.67 -17.41 -1.62
N ASP A 192 13.22 -17.54 -2.87
CA ASP A 192 11.96 -18.22 -3.19
C ASP A 192 11.90 -19.67 -2.69
N GLU A 193 13.07 -20.34 -2.62
CA GLU A 193 13.26 -21.69 -2.09
C GLU A 193 12.73 -21.84 -0.66
N GLU A 194 12.88 -20.81 0.18
CA GLU A 194 12.41 -20.82 1.58
C GLU A 194 10.88 -20.75 1.69
N PHE A 195 10.21 -20.40 0.59
CA PHE A 195 8.74 -20.37 0.45
C PHE A 195 8.23 -21.46 -0.50
N GLY A 196 8.94 -22.58 -0.58
CA GLY A 196 8.57 -23.73 -1.42
C GLY A 196 8.67 -23.43 -2.92
N GLY A 197 9.64 -22.58 -3.31
CA GLY A 197 9.89 -22.17 -4.69
C GLY A 197 8.88 -21.16 -5.25
N ARG A 198 7.89 -20.73 -4.46
CA ARG A 198 6.86 -19.77 -4.92
C ARG A 198 7.24 -18.31 -4.74
N GLY A 199 8.15 -18.02 -3.81
CA GLY A 199 8.51 -16.65 -3.44
C GLY A 199 7.54 -16.00 -2.47
N ILE A 200 8.10 -15.10 -1.65
CA ILE A 200 7.41 -14.48 -0.51
C ILE A 200 6.18 -13.67 -0.93
N VAL A 201 6.26 -12.92 -2.04
CA VAL A 201 5.13 -12.13 -2.57
C VAL A 201 4.03 -13.02 -3.14
N SER A 202 4.38 -14.11 -3.82
CA SER A 202 3.39 -15.06 -4.34
C SER A 202 2.60 -15.70 -3.19
N VAL A 203 3.30 -16.16 -2.15
CA VAL A 203 2.66 -16.73 -0.95
C VAL A 203 1.78 -15.71 -0.23
N MET A 204 2.17 -14.42 -0.18
CA MET A 204 1.30 -13.36 0.34
C MET A 204 0.05 -13.12 -0.50
N LYS A 205 0.20 -13.00 -1.82
CA LYS A 205 -0.92 -12.81 -2.75
C LYS A 205 -1.89 -13.98 -2.70
N GLU A 206 -1.38 -15.20 -2.60
CA GLU A 206 -2.20 -16.37 -2.32
C GLU A 206 -2.96 -16.15 -1.02
N GLY A 207 -2.29 -15.84 0.09
CA GLY A 207 -2.93 -15.60 1.39
C GLY A 207 -4.07 -14.58 1.34
N LEU A 208 -3.88 -13.48 0.62
CA LEU A 208 -4.90 -12.41 0.47
C LEU A 208 -6.12 -12.86 -0.34
N THR A 209 -5.98 -13.84 -1.23
CA THR A 209 -7.04 -14.26 -2.16
C THR A 209 -7.67 -15.61 -1.80
N LYS A 210 -6.88 -16.62 -1.42
CA LYS A 210 -7.27 -18.01 -1.18
C LYS A 210 -6.38 -18.67 -0.11
N LYS A 211 -6.84 -19.78 0.50
CA LYS A 211 -5.99 -20.63 1.39
C LYS A 211 -5.37 -19.91 2.60
N MET A 212 -6.03 -18.89 3.16
CA MET A 212 -5.56 -18.10 4.31
C MET A 212 -4.98 -18.94 5.46
N LYS A 213 -5.63 -20.05 5.84
CA LYS A 213 -5.14 -20.94 6.92
C LYS A 213 -3.83 -21.64 6.58
N ALA A 214 -3.67 -22.12 5.35
CA ALA A 214 -2.45 -22.82 4.95
C ALA A 214 -1.26 -21.84 4.85
N VAL A 215 -1.52 -20.63 4.33
CA VAL A 215 -0.52 -19.56 4.25
C VAL A 215 -0.12 -19.07 5.65
N ASN A 216 -1.07 -18.99 6.58
CA ASN A 216 -0.77 -18.63 7.96
C ASN A 216 0.23 -19.59 8.60
N ASN A 217 0.08 -20.91 8.42
CA ASN A 217 1.04 -21.88 8.97
C ASN A 217 2.45 -21.68 8.41
N VAL A 218 2.59 -21.43 7.10
CA VAL A 218 3.90 -21.16 6.48
C VAL A 218 4.57 -19.93 7.09
N PHE A 219 3.81 -18.84 7.27
CA PHE A 219 4.34 -17.65 7.91
C PHE A 219 4.58 -17.81 9.41
N ASP A 220 3.77 -18.61 10.10
CA ASP A 220 3.97 -18.91 11.52
C ASP A 220 5.32 -19.60 11.75
N ASP A 221 5.58 -20.70 11.02
CA ASP A 221 6.85 -21.43 11.07
C ASP A 221 8.04 -20.55 10.70
N PHE A 222 7.86 -19.72 9.65
CA PHE A 222 8.88 -18.79 9.19
C PHE A 222 9.25 -17.75 10.27
N TYR A 223 8.26 -17.11 10.88
CA TYR A 223 8.53 -16.10 11.90
C TYR A 223 9.00 -16.70 13.22
N GLU A 224 8.52 -17.87 13.61
CA GLU A 224 9.05 -18.58 14.79
C GLU A 224 10.55 -18.84 14.64
N LYS A 225 10.97 -19.36 13.48
CA LYS A 225 12.40 -19.54 13.16
C LYS A 225 13.18 -18.23 13.27
N ILE A 226 12.67 -17.14 12.70
CA ILE A 226 13.33 -15.83 12.76
C ILE A 226 13.47 -15.35 14.19
N ILE A 227 12.41 -15.42 14.98
CA ILE A 227 12.44 -14.97 16.38
C ILE A 227 13.47 -15.79 17.17
N ASP A 228 13.52 -17.11 16.97
CA ASP A 228 14.48 -17.97 17.65
C ASP A 228 15.93 -17.67 17.23
N GLU A 229 16.18 -17.43 15.94
CA GLU A 229 17.49 -16.98 15.45
C GLU A 229 17.94 -15.67 16.13
N HIS A 230 17.02 -14.71 16.31
CA HIS A 230 17.32 -13.43 16.95
C HIS A 230 17.59 -13.58 18.46
N LEU A 231 16.79 -14.41 19.15
CA LEU A 231 16.97 -14.69 20.58
C LEU A 231 18.28 -15.44 20.89
N GLN A 232 18.74 -16.27 19.95
CA GLN A 232 19.98 -17.06 20.10
C GLN A 232 21.22 -16.31 19.60
N SER A 233 21.05 -15.19 18.89
CA SER A 233 22.16 -14.42 18.33
C SER A 233 23.05 -13.83 19.43
N LYS A 234 24.36 -14.03 19.30
CA LYS A 234 25.39 -13.46 20.18
C LYS A 234 26.13 -12.28 19.55
N ASP A 235 25.77 -11.92 18.32
CA ASP A 235 26.44 -10.85 17.59
C ASP A 235 25.94 -9.49 18.09
N THR A 236 26.76 -8.83 18.93
CA THR A 236 26.46 -7.50 19.48
C THR A 236 26.92 -6.36 18.57
N GLU A 237 27.70 -6.64 17.53
CA GLU A 237 28.25 -5.63 16.63
C GLU A 237 27.36 -5.40 15.40
N ARG A 238 26.45 -6.33 15.08
CA ARG A 238 25.50 -6.16 13.98
C ARG A 238 24.56 -4.97 14.18
N THR A 239 24.21 -4.32 13.07
CA THR A 239 23.14 -3.32 13.06
C THR A 239 21.82 -4.00 13.41
N LYS A 240 21.21 -3.59 14.53
CA LYS A 240 19.93 -4.16 14.96
C LYS A 240 18.84 -3.90 13.94
N ASP A 241 18.11 -4.95 13.56
CA ASP A 241 16.96 -4.86 12.66
C ASP A 241 15.68 -4.46 13.41
N PHE A 242 14.51 -4.53 12.76
CA PHE A 242 13.23 -4.26 13.42
C PHE A 242 12.80 -5.39 14.36
N THR A 243 13.17 -6.64 14.06
CA THR A 243 12.86 -7.77 14.93
C THR A 243 13.61 -7.64 16.25
N ASP A 244 14.90 -7.29 16.23
CA ASP A 244 15.67 -6.96 17.43
C ASP A 244 15.01 -5.86 18.28
N ALA A 245 14.56 -4.80 17.61
CA ALA A 245 13.96 -3.64 18.27
C ALA A 245 12.61 -3.97 18.92
N ILE A 246 11.75 -4.77 18.26
CA ILE A 246 10.48 -5.20 18.85
C ILE A 246 10.73 -6.22 19.99
N LEU A 247 11.68 -7.14 19.82
CA LEU A 247 12.00 -8.14 20.84
C LEU A 247 12.50 -7.52 22.15
N ALA A 248 13.13 -6.34 22.10
CA ALA A 248 13.54 -5.60 23.29
C ALA A 248 12.37 -5.25 24.23
N TYR A 249 11.14 -5.18 23.71
CA TYR A 249 9.92 -4.92 24.50
C TYR A 249 9.17 -6.21 24.90
N MET A 250 9.66 -7.37 24.48
CA MET A 250 9.02 -8.64 24.82
C MET A 250 9.11 -8.87 26.33
N GLY A 251 7.96 -8.99 26.99
CA GLY A 251 7.89 -9.22 28.44
C GLY A 251 8.25 -8.01 29.32
N SER A 252 8.41 -6.80 28.76
CA SER A 252 8.63 -5.59 29.57
C SER A 252 7.39 -5.22 30.39
N GLU A 253 7.56 -4.89 31.67
CA GLU A 253 6.49 -4.34 32.53
C GLU A 253 6.24 -2.83 32.30
N GLU A 254 7.07 -2.16 31.51
CA GLU A 254 6.99 -0.71 31.25
C GLU A 254 5.75 -0.28 30.45
N SER A 255 4.99 -1.22 29.89
CA SER A 255 3.74 -0.92 29.21
C SER A 255 2.60 -1.70 29.84
N ASP A 256 1.40 -1.10 29.88
CA ASP A 256 0.16 -1.73 30.37
C ASP A 256 -0.22 -3.03 29.63
N TYR A 257 0.53 -3.42 28.60
CA TYR A 257 0.26 -4.60 27.78
C TYR A 257 1.51 -5.45 27.56
N ARG A 258 1.45 -6.72 27.97
CA ARG A 258 2.55 -7.66 27.73
C ARG A 258 2.66 -7.99 26.24
N ILE A 259 3.78 -7.61 25.62
CA ILE A 259 4.10 -7.99 24.24
C ILE A 259 4.60 -9.44 24.24
N GLU A 260 3.90 -10.29 23.50
CA GLU A 260 4.20 -11.71 23.33
C GLU A 260 4.60 -12.00 21.88
N ARG A 261 5.17 -13.19 21.63
CA ARG A 261 5.57 -13.64 20.28
C ARG A 261 4.48 -13.45 19.24
N LEU A 262 3.22 -13.70 19.59
CA LEU A 262 2.08 -13.50 18.68
C LEU A 262 1.96 -12.05 18.20
N ASN A 263 2.20 -11.07 19.07
CA ASN A 263 2.19 -9.65 18.69
C ASN A 263 3.36 -9.32 17.77
N ILE A 264 4.54 -9.90 18.03
CA ILE A 264 5.74 -9.72 17.20
C ILE A 264 5.51 -10.27 15.79
N LYS A 265 5.00 -11.51 15.69
CA LYS A 265 4.60 -12.13 14.41
C LYS A 265 3.56 -11.30 13.65
N ALA A 266 2.58 -10.73 14.37
CA ALA A 266 1.59 -9.83 13.78
C ALA A 266 2.23 -8.55 13.22
N MET A 267 3.17 -7.93 13.94
CA MET A 267 3.89 -6.74 13.46
C MET A 267 4.78 -7.06 12.26
N MET A 268 5.56 -8.14 12.31
CA MET A 268 6.43 -8.57 11.21
C MET A 268 5.61 -8.77 9.93
N SER A 269 4.46 -9.45 10.04
CA SER A 269 3.54 -9.64 8.91
C SER A 269 2.98 -8.34 8.37
N ASP A 270 2.52 -7.46 9.26
CA ASP A 270 1.91 -6.19 8.87
C ASP A 270 2.92 -5.29 8.15
N MET A 271 4.15 -5.22 8.66
CA MET A 271 5.22 -4.46 8.03
C MET A 271 5.60 -5.02 6.67
N LEU A 272 5.75 -6.34 6.58
CA LEU A 272 6.13 -7.01 5.36
C LEU A 272 5.07 -6.83 4.26
N VAL A 273 3.79 -7.02 4.58
CA VAL A 273 2.68 -6.81 3.63
C VAL A 273 2.52 -5.33 3.25
N ALA A 274 2.66 -4.40 4.20
CA ALA A 274 2.49 -2.98 3.93
C ALA A 274 3.60 -2.39 3.03
N SER A 275 4.83 -2.90 3.15
CA SER A 275 6.00 -2.35 2.46
C SER A 275 6.33 -3.04 1.13
N ALA A 276 5.97 -4.31 0.94
CA ALA A 276 6.32 -5.06 -0.27
C ALA A 276 5.75 -4.42 -1.56
N ASP A 277 4.49 -3.99 -1.56
CA ASP A 277 3.80 -3.62 -2.80
C ASP A 277 3.62 -2.11 -2.98
N THR A 278 3.52 -1.31 -1.91
CA THR A 278 3.04 0.10 -2.01
C THR A 278 4.03 1.05 -2.68
N SER A 279 5.28 1.06 -2.20
CA SER A 279 6.33 1.94 -2.74
C SER A 279 6.74 1.52 -4.15
N SER A 280 6.91 0.20 -4.36
CA SER A 280 7.20 -0.41 -5.66
C SER A 280 6.13 -0.08 -6.70
N THR A 281 4.84 -0.20 -6.34
CA THR A 281 3.72 0.16 -7.21
C THR A 281 3.74 1.65 -7.57
N THR A 282 4.04 2.52 -6.60
CA THR A 282 4.13 3.97 -6.85
C THR A 282 5.26 4.30 -7.83
N VAL A 283 6.44 3.69 -7.67
CA VAL A 283 7.57 3.87 -8.59
C VAL A 283 7.23 3.36 -9.99
N LEU A 284 6.56 2.21 -10.11
CA LEU A 284 6.15 1.65 -11.39
C LEU A 284 5.11 2.52 -12.10
N TRP A 285 4.14 3.08 -11.38
CA TRP A 285 3.20 4.05 -11.94
C TRP A 285 3.91 5.32 -12.39
N ALA A 286 4.79 5.89 -11.55
CA ALA A 286 5.55 7.09 -11.91
C ALA A 286 6.40 6.87 -13.16
N LEU A 287 7.12 5.75 -13.24
CA LEU A 287 7.95 5.43 -14.40
C LEU A 287 7.10 5.20 -15.66
N SER A 288 5.93 4.57 -15.52
CA SER A 288 4.97 4.40 -16.62
C SER A 288 4.48 5.75 -17.14
N GLU A 289 4.11 6.67 -16.25
CA GLU A 289 3.67 8.00 -16.63
C GLU A 289 4.79 8.81 -17.30
N LEU A 290 6.03 8.71 -16.81
CA LEU A 290 7.18 9.36 -17.44
C LEU A 290 7.48 8.80 -18.83
N MET A 291 7.41 7.47 -19.02
CA MET A 291 7.58 6.83 -20.33
C MET A 291 6.46 7.23 -21.31
N ARG A 292 5.22 7.39 -20.82
CA ARG A 292 4.07 7.88 -21.59
C ARG A 292 4.15 9.38 -21.91
N HIS A 293 4.92 10.15 -21.13
CA HIS A 293 5.11 11.59 -21.27
C HIS A 293 6.61 11.97 -21.40
N PRO A 294 7.26 11.71 -22.55
CA PRO A 294 8.70 11.92 -22.71
C PRO A 294 9.19 13.34 -22.42
N GLN A 295 8.35 14.36 -22.58
CA GLN A 295 8.70 15.74 -22.25
C GLN A 295 8.85 15.97 -20.74
N VAL A 296 8.01 15.30 -19.93
CA VAL A 296 8.11 15.33 -18.48
C VAL A 296 9.34 14.53 -18.03
N MET A 297 9.58 13.36 -18.62
CA MET A 297 10.81 12.57 -18.40
C MET A 297 12.06 13.44 -18.58
N LYS A 298 12.17 14.16 -19.70
CA LYS A 298 13.32 15.03 -19.99
C LYS A 298 13.49 16.16 -18.98
N LYS A 299 12.40 16.72 -18.44
CA LYS A 299 12.47 17.75 -17.38
C LYS A 299 13.05 17.18 -16.10
N VAL A 300 12.61 15.99 -15.67
CA VAL A 300 13.16 15.29 -14.50
C VAL A 300 14.64 14.96 -14.73
N GLN A 301 14.98 14.39 -15.89
CA GLN A 301 16.36 14.06 -16.24
C GLN A 301 17.28 15.30 -16.18
N LYS A 302 16.83 16.43 -16.75
CA LYS A 302 17.57 17.69 -16.73
C LYS A 302 17.73 18.25 -15.31
N GLU A 303 16.69 18.18 -14.48
CA GLU A 303 16.79 18.58 -13.07
C GLU A 303 17.86 17.76 -12.35
N ILE A 304 17.82 16.43 -12.47
CA ILE A 304 18.78 15.55 -11.80
C ILE A 304 20.19 15.80 -12.32
N GLU A 305 20.38 15.99 -13.64
CA GLU A 305 21.69 16.35 -14.21
C GLU A 305 22.25 17.64 -13.61
N ASN A 306 21.42 18.67 -13.42
CA ASN A 306 21.85 19.94 -12.84
C ASN A 306 22.27 19.80 -11.37
N VAL A 307 21.61 18.93 -10.59
CA VAL A 307 21.86 18.76 -9.16
C VAL A 307 22.99 17.76 -8.87
N VAL A 308 23.01 16.66 -9.62
CA VAL A 308 23.86 15.48 -9.35
C VAL A 308 25.05 15.40 -10.30
N GLY A 309 24.88 15.84 -11.55
CA GLY A 309 25.81 15.62 -12.65
C GLY A 309 25.77 14.18 -13.20
N LEU A 310 26.46 13.94 -14.32
CA LEU A 310 26.50 12.64 -15.01
C LEU A 310 27.64 11.71 -14.56
N ASN A 311 28.44 12.14 -13.58
CA ASN A 311 29.65 11.43 -13.14
C ASN A 311 29.43 10.52 -11.92
N ARG A 312 28.20 10.47 -11.39
CA ARG A 312 27.84 9.67 -10.23
C ARG A 312 26.35 9.32 -10.22
N MET A 313 26.02 8.29 -9.46
CA MET A 313 24.64 7.97 -9.09
C MET A 313 24.09 8.98 -8.07
N VAL A 314 22.76 9.01 -7.97
CA VAL A 314 22.03 9.82 -6.99
C VAL A 314 22.34 9.28 -5.57
N GLU A 315 22.48 10.18 -4.61
CA GLU A 315 22.48 9.86 -3.17
C GLU A 315 21.15 10.30 -2.55
N GLU A 316 20.69 9.65 -1.48
CA GLU A 316 19.38 9.97 -0.87
C GLU A 316 19.26 11.46 -0.48
N SER A 317 20.36 12.11 -0.07
CA SER A 317 20.38 13.54 0.28
C SER A 317 20.20 14.48 -0.91
N ASP A 318 20.43 14.02 -2.14
CA ASP A 318 20.18 14.84 -3.33
C ASP A 318 18.69 15.01 -3.58
N THR A 319 17.87 14.03 -3.17
CA THR A 319 16.42 14.02 -3.45
C THR A 319 15.67 15.20 -2.82
N GLU A 320 16.20 15.81 -1.76
CA GLU A 320 15.65 17.00 -1.13
C GLU A 320 15.69 18.24 -2.04
N LYS A 321 16.54 18.22 -3.08
CA LYS A 321 16.73 19.31 -4.05
C LYS A 321 16.03 19.08 -5.39
N LEU A 322 15.35 17.94 -5.55
CA LEU A 322 14.69 17.54 -6.80
C LEU A 322 13.20 17.90 -6.72
N GLU A 323 12.90 19.19 -6.91
CA GLU A 323 11.55 19.74 -6.75
C GLU A 323 10.58 19.24 -7.83
N TYR A 324 11.03 19.17 -9.09
CA TYR A 324 10.24 18.67 -10.21
C TYR A 324 9.99 17.16 -10.09
N LEU A 325 10.97 16.39 -9.61
CA LEU A 325 10.75 14.99 -9.24
C LEU A 325 9.69 14.84 -8.14
N ASP A 326 9.71 15.66 -7.09
CA ASP A 326 8.68 15.64 -6.04
C ASP A 326 7.29 15.96 -6.60
N MET A 327 7.18 16.91 -7.54
CA MET A 327 5.93 17.18 -8.26
C MET A 327 5.44 15.96 -9.06
N VAL A 328 6.35 15.26 -9.75
CA VAL A 328 6.03 14.00 -10.46
C VAL A 328 5.50 12.95 -9.48
N VAL A 329 6.16 12.76 -8.33
CA VAL A 329 5.72 11.78 -7.32
C VAL A 329 4.34 12.14 -6.76
N LYS A 330 4.10 13.42 -6.45
CA LYS A 330 2.79 13.92 -5.99
C LYS A 330 1.70 13.69 -7.03
N GLU A 331 1.96 13.98 -8.31
CA GLU A 331 1.00 13.77 -9.39
C GLU A 331 0.74 12.29 -9.63
N THR A 332 1.75 11.42 -9.50
CA THR A 332 1.54 9.96 -9.53
C THR A 332 0.61 9.52 -8.40
N MET A 333 0.85 9.95 -7.15
CA MET A 333 0.00 9.61 -6.00
C MET A 333 -1.43 10.18 -6.10
N ARG A 334 -1.61 11.27 -6.87
CA ARG A 334 -2.92 11.86 -7.16
C ARG A 334 -3.69 11.06 -8.22
N LEU A 335 -2.99 10.53 -9.22
CA LEU A 335 -3.58 9.89 -10.39
C LEU A 335 -3.81 8.38 -10.21
N HIS A 336 -3.05 7.73 -9.32
CA HIS A 336 -3.09 6.28 -9.13
C HIS A 336 -3.35 5.92 -7.65
N PRO A 337 -4.62 5.94 -7.18
CA PRO A 337 -5.86 6.07 -7.95
C PRO A 337 -6.37 7.52 -8.09
N VAL A 338 -7.08 7.79 -9.18
CA VAL A 338 -7.60 9.12 -9.53
C VAL A 338 -8.87 9.49 -8.73
N ASP A 339 -8.95 10.75 -8.28
CA ASP A 339 -10.19 11.37 -7.81
C ASP A 339 -10.59 12.59 -8.67
N PRO A 340 -11.42 12.39 -9.71
CA PRO A 340 -11.93 13.47 -10.55
C PRO A 340 -12.97 14.38 -9.91
N SER A 341 -13.41 14.12 -8.68
CA SER A 341 -14.26 15.07 -7.96
C SER A 341 -13.43 16.15 -7.24
N ALA A 342 -12.15 15.88 -6.98
CA ALA A 342 -11.28 16.76 -6.21
C ALA A 342 -10.34 17.63 -7.07
N TRP A 343 -10.20 17.33 -8.37
CA TRP A 343 -9.19 17.95 -9.23
C TRP A 343 -9.73 18.31 -10.62
N GLU A 344 -9.32 19.46 -11.15
CA GLU A 344 -9.55 19.83 -12.55
C GLU A 344 -8.63 19.01 -13.47
N ASP A 345 -9.15 18.57 -14.62
CA ASP A 345 -8.41 17.71 -15.55
C ASP A 345 -7.79 16.49 -14.85
N ALA A 346 -8.53 15.88 -13.92
CA ALA A 346 -8.00 14.89 -12.99
C ALA A 346 -7.42 13.64 -13.64
N GLU A 347 -7.83 13.31 -14.86
CA GLU A 347 -7.31 12.14 -15.59
C GLU A 347 -6.01 12.45 -16.34
N LYS A 348 -5.60 13.72 -16.42
CA LYS A 348 -4.34 14.13 -17.06
C LYS A 348 -3.19 14.08 -16.05
N PHE A 349 -2.04 13.60 -16.51
CA PHE A 349 -0.79 13.65 -15.77
C PHE A 349 -0.10 15.00 -15.98
N VAL A 350 -0.21 15.90 -15.00
CA VAL A 350 0.34 17.27 -15.06
C VAL A 350 1.08 17.59 -13.75
N PRO A 351 2.40 17.30 -13.65
CA PRO A 351 3.20 17.61 -12.47
C PRO A 351 3.19 19.09 -12.10
N GLU A 352 3.15 19.99 -13.08
CA GLU A 352 3.12 21.45 -12.90
C GLU A 352 1.91 21.94 -12.09
N ARG A 353 0.89 21.10 -11.85
CA ARG A 353 -0.20 21.39 -10.92
C ARG A 353 0.28 21.62 -9.48
N PHE A 354 1.45 21.09 -9.15
CA PHE A 354 2.09 21.27 -7.85
C PHE A 354 3.13 22.41 -7.84
N GLU A 355 3.34 23.10 -8.96
CA GLU A 355 4.21 24.28 -9.03
C GLU A 355 3.62 25.40 -8.16
N ASP A 356 4.44 25.98 -7.29
CA ASP A 356 4.04 26.98 -6.29
C ASP A 356 2.82 26.57 -5.41
N SER A 357 2.54 25.27 -5.33
CA SER A 357 1.39 24.74 -4.59
C SER A 357 1.73 24.43 -3.15
N ASN A 358 0.86 24.86 -2.23
CA ASN A 358 0.97 24.50 -0.81
C ASN A 358 0.42 23.10 -0.49
N VAL A 359 0.01 22.32 -1.51
CA VAL A 359 -0.59 20.99 -1.32
C VAL A 359 0.47 19.94 -1.02
N TYR A 360 0.30 19.24 0.10
CA TYR A 360 1.20 18.16 0.53
C TYR A 360 0.45 16.84 0.72
N VAL A 361 1.12 15.74 0.37
CA VAL A 361 0.64 14.35 0.53
C VAL A 361 0.69 13.84 1.98
N ARG A 362 1.05 14.69 2.96
CA ARG A 362 1.27 14.29 4.37
C ARG A 362 -0.01 14.23 5.22
N GLY A 363 -1.19 14.17 4.59
CA GLY A 363 -2.48 13.98 5.27
C GLY A 363 -3.10 15.25 5.88
N HIS A 364 -2.64 16.44 5.50
CA HIS A 364 -3.25 17.71 5.93
C HIS A 364 -4.15 18.33 4.85
N HIS A 365 -3.99 17.91 3.59
CA HIS A 365 -4.78 18.36 2.45
C HIS A 365 -5.72 17.24 2.01
N PHE A 366 -7.01 17.38 2.31
CA PHE A 366 -7.98 16.30 2.14
C PHE A 366 -8.37 16.00 0.68
N GLN A 367 -7.91 16.81 -0.27
CA GLN A 367 -7.99 16.54 -1.70
C GLN A 367 -6.97 15.49 -2.19
N ILE A 368 -5.96 15.12 -1.39
CA ILE A 368 -4.96 14.11 -1.72
C ILE A 368 -4.47 13.38 -0.44
N LEU A 369 -4.89 12.13 -0.27
CA LEU A 369 -4.65 11.36 0.97
C LEU A 369 -3.98 9.99 0.73
N PRO A 370 -2.85 9.90 -0.01
CA PRO A 370 -2.19 8.62 -0.30
C PRO A 370 -1.70 7.91 0.98
N PHE A 371 -1.46 8.67 2.06
CA PHE A 371 -1.05 8.14 3.36
C PHE A 371 -2.17 8.22 4.43
N GLY A 372 -3.40 8.56 4.02
CA GLY A 372 -4.53 8.80 4.92
C GLY A 372 -4.34 10.03 5.82
N SER A 373 -5.15 10.13 6.88
CA SER A 373 -5.04 11.20 7.88
C SER A 373 -5.46 10.71 9.29
N GLY A 374 -5.39 11.61 10.28
CA GLY A 374 -5.77 11.34 11.66
C GLY A 374 -4.92 10.29 12.37
N ARG A 375 -5.51 9.69 13.41
CA ARG A 375 -4.90 8.62 14.23
C ARG A 375 -4.34 7.45 13.41
N ARG A 376 -5.01 7.08 12.31
CA ARG A 376 -4.65 5.93 11.47
C ARG A 376 -3.78 6.30 10.27
N ARG A 377 -3.25 7.53 10.20
CA ARG A 377 -2.28 7.94 9.16
C ARG A 377 -1.11 6.96 9.11
N CYS A 378 -0.62 6.69 7.90
CA CYS A 378 0.47 5.75 7.63
C CYS A 378 1.68 6.03 8.53
N VAL A 379 2.17 5.00 9.23
CA VAL A 379 3.38 5.09 10.06
C VAL A 379 4.66 5.03 9.22
N GLY A 380 4.61 4.38 8.05
CA GLY A 380 5.73 4.23 7.13
C GLY A 380 5.86 5.35 6.09
N MET A 381 5.12 6.45 6.25
CA MET A 381 5.07 7.54 5.26
C MET A 381 6.45 8.08 4.90
N GLN A 382 7.30 8.33 5.91
CA GLN A 382 8.63 8.89 5.68
C GLN A 382 9.51 7.92 4.89
N LEU A 383 9.55 6.65 5.30
CA LEU A 383 10.30 5.61 4.59
C LEU A 383 9.81 5.45 3.15
N GLY A 384 8.49 5.39 2.94
CA GLY A 384 7.90 5.24 1.62
C GLY A 384 8.24 6.40 0.69
N ILE A 385 8.13 7.65 1.17
CA ILE A 385 8.53 8.84 0.40
C ILE A 385 10.02 8.78 0.06
N THR A 386 10.89 8.47 1.02
CA THR A 386 12.34 8.35 0.78
C THR A 386 12.66 7.29 -0.28
N VAL A 387 12.05 6.10 -0.18
CA VAL A 387 12.28 5.01 -1.14
C VAL A 387 11.77 5.37 -2.53
N VAL A 388 10.56 5.93 -2.64
CA VAL A 388 9.98 6.32 -3.94
C VAL A 388 10.83 7.37 -4.65
N HIS A 389 11.23 8.44 -3.95
CA HIS A 389 12.06 9.49 -4.55
C HIS A 389 13.43 8.96 -4.94
N PHE A 390 14.09 8.22 -4.04
CA PHE A 390 15.43 7.70 -4.30
C PHE A 390 15.44 6.73 -5.48
N LEU A 391 14.50 5.79 -5.51
CA LEU A 391 14.44 4.78 -6.57
C LEU A 391 14.05 5.39 -7.92
N LEU A 392 13.06 6.27 -7.95
CA LEU A 392 12.64 6.93 -9.18
C LEU A 392 13.76 7.83 -9.73
N ALA A 393 14.43 8.62 -8.87
CA ALA A 393 15.57 9.43 -9.26
C ALA A 393 16.67 8.57 -9.89
N GLN A 394 17.00 7.43 -9.28
CA GLN A 394 18.06 6.54 -9.78
C GLN A 394 17.71 5.92 -11.14
N LEU A 395 16.48 5.44 -11.30
CA LEU A 395 16.03 4.84 -12.57
C LEU A 395 15.97 5.86 -13.71
N VAL A 396 15.54 7.09 -13.43
CA VAL A 396 15.47 8.17 -14.44
C VAL A 396 16.86 8.73 -14.74
N HIS A 397 17.73 8.85 -13.74
CA HIS A 397 19.10 9.36 -13.90
C HIS A 397 19.98 8.40 -14.69
N CYS A 398 19.97 7.12 -14.32
CA CYS A 398 20.89 6.14 -14.89
C CYS A 398 20.50 5.67 -16.29
N PHE A 399 19.24 5.81 -16.71
CA PHE A 399 18.75 5.21 -17.95
C PHE A 399 17.86 6.13 -18.78
N ASP A 400 18.03 6.04 -20.10
CA ASP A 400 17.00 6.35 -21.08
C ASP A 400 16.15 5.10 -21.33
N TRP A 401 14.87 5.32 -21.64
CA TRP A 401 13.88 4.26 -21.71
C TRP A 401 13.20 4.23 -23.07
N GLU A 402 13.28 3.08 -23.75
CA GLU A 402 12.53 2.80 -24.98
C GLU A 402 11.47 1.74 -24.70
N LEU A 403 10.29 1.87 -25.31
CA LEU A 403 9.25 0.85 -25.24
C LEU A 403 9.54 -0.26 -26.27
N PRO A 404 9.27 -1.54 -25.93
CA PRO A 404 9.51 -2.66 -26.84
C PRO A 404 8.62 -2.59 -28.08
N ASP A 405 9.00 -3.33 -29.13
CA ASP A 405 8.21 -3.52 -30.35
C ASP A 405 7.84 -2.22 -31.11
N ASN A 406 8.65 -1.16 -30.97
CA ASN A 406 8.39 0.18 -31.51
C ASN A 406 7.08 0.82 -31.02
N MET A 407 6.60 0.39 -29.85
CA MET A 407 5.40 0.92 -29.22
C MET A 407 5.53 2.43 -28.99
N LEU A 408 4.49 3.18 -29.36
CA LEU A 408 4.42 4.61 -29.09
C LEU A 408 4.10 4.86 -27.59
N PRO A 409 4.56 5.98 -27.00
CA PRO A 409 4.28 6.30 -25.59
C PRO A 409 2.80 6.19 -25.18
N ASN A 410 1.88 6.61 -26.06
CA ASN A 410 0.43 6.58 -25.82
C ASN A 410 -0.20 5.18 -25.93
N GLU A 411 0.54 4.20 -26.44
CA GLU A 411 0.10 2.79 -26.55
C GLU A 411 0.50 1.95 -25.33
N LEU A 412 1.32 2.50 -24.43
CA LEU A 412 1.68 1.82 -23.17
C LEU A 412 0.43 1.44 -22.39
N ASP A 413 0.31 0.16 -22.04
CA ASP A 413 -0.82 -0.35 -21.25
C ASP A 413 -0.83 0.35 -19.88
N MET A 414 -1.95 0.98 -19.51
CA MET A 414 -2.15 1.64 -18.22
C MET A 414 -3.32 1.00 -17.45
N THR A 415 -3.62 -0.26 -17.74
CA THR A 415 -4.75 -0.96 -17.12
C THR A 415 -4.44 -1.21 -15.65
N GLU A 416 -5.38 -0.89 -14.78
CA GLU A 416 -5.29 -1.13 -13.34
C GLU A 416 -5.74 -2.55 -12.98
N GLU A 417 -5.10 -3.12 -11.96
CA GLU A 417 -5.57 -4.28 -11.22
C GLU A 417 -6.06 -3.82 -9.83
N PHE A 418 -7.32 -4.10 -9.51
CA PHE A 418 -7.89 -3.80 -8.21
C PHE A 418 -7.33 -4.74 -7.13
N GLY A 419 -6.82 -4.17 -6.05
CA GLY A 419 -6.24 -4.91 -4.93
C GLY A 419 -6.06 -4.02 -3.70
N LEU A 420 -5.26 -4.50 -2.74
CA LEU A 420 -4.90 -3.71 -1.56
C LEU A 420 -4.15 -2.42 -1.93
N ALA A 421 -3.29 -2.50 -2.94
CA ALA A 421 -2.78 -1.38 -3.70
C ALA A 421 -3.26 -1.53 -5.15
N VAL A 422 -3.64 -0.42 -5.78
CA VAL A 422 -4.01 -0.42 -7.21
C VAL A 422 -2.72 -0.46 -8.02
N SER A 423 -2.42 -1.61 -8.61
CA SER A 423 -1.20 -1.83 -9.40
C SER A 423 -1.49 -1.90 -10.88
N ARG A 424 -0.45 -1.90 -11.71
CA ARG A 424 -0.58 -2.22 -13.14
C ARG A 424 -1.04 -3.68 -13.29
N ALA A 425 -1.99 -3.91 -14.19
CA ALA A 425 -2.46 -5.25 -14.53
C ALA A 425 -1.45 -6.04 -15.38
N LYS A 426 -0.52 -5.34 -16.05
CA LYS A 426 0.57 -5.93 -16.82
C LYS A 426 1.91 -5.37 -16.36
N ASN A 427 2.92 -6.24 -16.38
CA ASN A 427 4.29 -5.87 -16.07
C ASN A 427 4.76 -4.72 -16.97
N LEU A 428 5.51 -3.78 -16.40
CA LEU A 428 6.17 -2.71 -17.13
C LEU A 428 7.45 -3.26 -17.76
N LEU A 429 7.47 -3.31 -19.09
CA LEU A 429 8.59 -3.78 -19.89
C LEU A 429 9.19 -2.59 -20.65
N ALA A 430 10.51 -2.42 -20.60
CA ALA A 430 11.21 -1.37 -21.34
C ALA A 430 12.65 -1.79 -21.68
N ILE A 431 13.21 -1.18 -22.71
CA ILE A 431 14.60 -1.37 -23.14
C ILE A 431 15.42 -0.20 -22.57
N PRO A 432 16.32 -0.44 -21.60
CA PRO A 432 17.14 0.60 -21.01
C PRO A 432 18.38 0.92 -21.87
N SER A 433 18.76 2.20 -21.88
CA SER A 433 20.07 2.67 -22.37
C SER A 433 20.80 3.42 -21.25
N TYR A 434 21.99 2.96 -20.85
CA TYR A 434 22.72 3.55 -19.71
C TYR A 434 23.27 4.94 -20.04
N ARG A 435 23.07 5.91 -19.14
CA ARG A 435 23.34 7.34 -19.37
C ARG A 435 24.61 7.87 -18.70
N LEU A 436 25.01 7.31 -17.57
CA LEU A 436 26.12 7.87 -16.79
C LEU A 436 27.47 7.61 -17.44
N GLN A 437 28.40 8.54 -17.25
CA GLN A 437 29.78 8.39 -17.70
C GLN A 437 30.51 7.47 -16.71
N ASN A 438 31.17 6.44 -17.24
CA ASN A 438 32.01 5.53 -16.44
C ASN A 438 33.28 6.22 -15.94
#